data_AF-Q7P2X9-F1
#
_entry.id   AF-Q7P2X9-F1
#
_cell.length_a   1.000
_cell.length_b   1.000
_cell.length_c   1.000
_cell.angle_alpha   90.00
_cell.angle_beta   90.00
_cell.angle_gamma   90.00
#
_symmetry.space_group_name_H-M   'P 1'
#
loop_
_entity.id
_entity.type
_entity.pdbx_description
1 polymer ?
#
loop_
_entity_poly.entity_id
_entity_poly.type
_entity_poly.pdbx_seq_one_letter_code
_entity_poly.pdbx_strand_id
1 'polypeptide(L)'
;MDEKEKEELLKKIEEYSKKIEEYSKKIEKNPNDASNYYNRGNAYYNRGNTFISLEKFQEAVDDDFEKAIEDYNRAIELNPNNTSYYYNRGKVFYNLKKYKKAITDFNKAIKLNPNDKEYFYIRGSSYYNLNIFNKAIIDFDKAIMITSDNEDYYNSRGSAYANLGNFNKAIADFNKAIELNPNFSDAYNNRGITYAYLKNYKEAIVNFNKAIDLNPSDEGYYYNRGLAYNNFNNYKMAIINFDKAIELNPNFSVAYNNRGITYAYLKNYKEAIVNFDKAIDLNPSDSLAFNLKEITIEIFEKEKSNKTEEFKKLLSEGNFNKLKEFISKEQDLKDSNNDAIKEFDLIENIIKDKSSKLKGYLIFADILGWKGIWKKQDKLDELVTILFVIKSILEKETKTLKDSHNINLISDTFIIYSKTFKTTNKLSKKLIELCLENNLVIRGAISYGECYNKDTVYVGPAVDEAASWHDEGEEIGIFYTPSGKQEIINNPKIKNSNLLEDIIKIKSGEIKTFFIDWYNDKTKKKFYELFNTIDKTSIKVYLKYLNTEKKFASYANS
;
A
#
# COMPACT_ATOMS: atom_id res chain seq x y z
N MET A 1 2.84 -30.27 20.25
CA MET A 1 2.78 -31.44 21.14
C MET A 1 1.33 -31.87 21.28
N ASP A 2 1.02 -33.13 20.96
CA ASP A 2 -0.32 -33.68 21.16
C ASP A 2 -0.58 -34.03 22.64
N GLU A 3 -1.84 -34.30 23.01
CA GLU A 3 -2.18 -34.60 24.42
C GLU A 3 -1.53 -35.89 24.95
N LYS A 4 -1.25 -36.85 24.05
CA LYS A 4 -0.70 -38.15 24.41
C LYS A 4 0.79 -38.06 24.72
N GLU A 5 1.55 -37.34 23.91
CA GLU A 5 2.97 -37.01 24.16
C GLU A 5 3.13 -36.29 25.49
N LYS A 6 2.25 -35.32 25.76
CA LYS A 6 2.25 -34.58 27.02
C LYS A 6 1.98 -35.51 28.21
N GLU A 7 1.02 -36.42 28.11
CA GLU A 7 0.72 -37.39 29.17
C GLU A 7 1.92 -38.34 29.43
N GLU A 8 2.62 -38.74 28.37
CA GLU A 8 3.82 -39.58 28.50
C GLU A 8 4.95 -38.85 29.23
N LEU A 9 5.19 -37.57 28.91
CA LEU A 9 6.19 -36.76 29.59
C LEU A 9 5.86 -36.55 31.07
N LEU A 10 4.57 -36.35 31.41
CA LEU A 10 4.13 -36.26 32.80
C LEU A 10 4.38 -37.56 33.57
N LYS A 11 4.13 -38.72 32.96
CA LYS A 11 4.45 -40.03 33.57
C LYS A 11 5.95 -40.19 33.82
N LYS A 12 6.80 -39.75 32.90
CA LYS A 12 8.27 -39.75 33.09
C LYS A 12 8.69 -38.88 34.27
N ILE A 13 8.08 -37.70 34.44
CA ILE A 13 8.34 -36.82 35.58
C ILE A 13 8.00 -37.50 36.91
N GLU A 14 6.87 -38.19 37.00
CA GLU A 14 6.50 -38.96 38.19
C GLU A 14 7.48 -40.11 38.45
N GLU A 15 7.90 -40.82 37.40
CA GLU A 15 8.90 -41.89 37.50
C GLU A 15 10.23 -41.39 38.07
N TYR A 16 10.75 -40.28 37.53
CA TYR A 16 11.99 -39.69 38.04
C TYR A 16 11.83 -39.16 39.46
N SER A 17 10.67 -38.61 39.81
CA SER A 17 10.38 -38.16 41.18
C SER A 17 10.43 -39.32 42.19
N LYS A 18 9.86 -40.48 41.85
CA LYS A 18 9.96 -41.70 42.68
C LYS A 18 11.40 -42.17 42.82
N LYS A 19 12.20 -42.15 41.74
CA LYS A 19 13.63 -42.48 41.78
C LYS A 19 14.40 -41.54 42.71
N ILE A 20 14.10 -40.24 42.68
CA ILE A 20 14.73 -39.24 43.55
C ILE A 20 14.45 -39.55 45.03
N GLU A 21 13.21 -39.89 45.39
CA GLU A 21 12.86 -40.29 46.76
C GLU A 21 13.55 -41.60 47.18
N GLU A 22 13.59 -42.59 46.28
CA GLU A 22 14.25 -43.86 46.53
C GLU A 22 15.74 -43.67 46.85
N TYR A 23 16.46 -42.93 46.00
CA TYR A 23 17.89 -42.69 46.21
C TYR A 23 18.15 -41.77 47.41
N SER A 24 17.23 -40.86 47.74
CA SER A 24 17.34 -40.06 48.98
C SER A 24 17.33 -40.95 50.22
N LYS A 25 16.41 -41.93 50.29
CA LYS A 25 16.37 -42.92 51.38
C LYS A 25 17.63 -43.81 51.41
N LYS A 26 18.20 -44.13 50.24
CA LYS A 26 19.48 -44.88 50.16
C LYS A 26 20.65 -44.06 50.67
N ILE A 27 20.69 -42.76 50.37
CA ILE A 27 21.72 -41.82 50.86
C ILE A 27 21.64 -41.67 52.37
N GLU A 28 20.44 -41.54 52.95
CA GLU A 28 20.27 -41.50 54.41
C GLU A 28 20.83 -42.75 55.10
N LYS A 29 20.64 -43.93 54.50
CA LYS A 29 21.16 -45.20 55.03
C LYS A 29 22.66 -45.38 54.81
N ASN A 30 23.21 -44.86 53.71
CA ASN A 30 24.62 -44.99 53.36
C ASN A 30 25.15 -43.71 52.68
N PRO A 31 25.55 -42.69 53.48
CA PRO A 31 25.89 -41.37 52.96
C PRO A 31 27.26 -41.29 52.27
N ASN A 32 28.07 -42.35 52.31
CA ASN A 32 29.39 -42.42 51.68
C ASN A 32 29.40 -43.20 50.36
N ASP A 33 28.25 -43.71 49.92
CA ASP A 33 28.11 -44.38 48.64
C ASP A 33 27.88 -43.37 47.51
N ALA A 34 28.96 -43.08 46.77
CA ALA A 34 28.97 -42.16 45.64
C ALA A 34 27.93 -42.51 44.56
N SER A 35 27.62 -43.81 44.38
CA SER A 35 26.69 -44.24 43.35
C SER A 35 25.24 -43.83 43.64
N ASN A 36 24.85 -43.68 44.91
CA ASN A 36 23.51 -43.21 45.25
C ASN A 36 23.31 -41.73 44.88
N TYR A 37 24.29 -40.87 45.18
CA TYR A 37 24.27 -39.47 44.73
C TYR A 37 24.29 -39.37 43.21
N TYR A 38 25.17 -40.12 42.54
CA TYR A 38 25.20 -40.13 41.07
C TYR A 38 23.85 -40.52 40.44
N ASN A 39 23.20 -41.57 40.95
CA ASN A 39 21.93 -42.01 40.42
C ASN A 39 20.78 -41.04 40.73
N ARG A 40 20.79 -40.39 41.90
CA ARG A 40 19.84 -39.32 42.23
C ARG A 40 20.05 -38.10 41.36
N GLY A 41 21.30 -37.69 41.14
CA GLY A 41 21.68 -36.61 40.22
C GLY A 41 21.25 -36.89 38.78
N ASN A 42 21.36 -38.14 38.31
CA ASN A 42 20.84 -38.55 37.00
C ASN A 42 19.31 -38.43 36.93
N ALA A 43 18.61 -38.79 38.01
CA ALA A 43 17.15 -38.67 38.07
C ALA A 43 16.71 -37.20 38.04
N TYR A 44 17.37 -36.33 38.79
CA TYR A 44 17.16 -34.88 38.71
C TYR A 44 17.45 -34.34 37.30
N TYR A 45 18.59 -34.69 36.70
CA TYR A 45 18.95 -34.26 35.35
C TYR A 45 17.91 -34.67 34.30
N ASN A 46 17.46 -35.93 34.32
CA ASN A 46 16.48 -36.42 33.37
C ASN A 46 15.09 -35.80 33.59
N ARG A 47 14.71 -35.55 34.84
CA ARG A 47 13.46 -34.85 35.17
C ARG A 47 13.49 -33.40 34.70
N GLY A 48 14.60 -32.68 34.93
CA GLY A 48 14.84 -31.34 34.39
C GLY A 48 14.73 -31.29 32.86
N ASN A 49 15.36 -32.23 32.15
CA ASN A 49 15.20 -32.33 30.69
C ASN A 49 13.75 -32.62 30.25
N THR A 50 13.02 -33.41 31.03
CA THR A 50 11.61 -33.71 30.72
C THR A 50 10.73 -32.48 30.92
N PHE A 51 11.03 -31.63 31.92
CA PHE A 51 10.37 -30.33 32.08
C PHE A 51 10.66 -29.39 30.90
N ILE A 52 11.89 -29.36 30.39
CA ILE A 52 12.23 -28.61 29.17
C ILE A 52 11.34 -29.06 28.01
N SER A 53 11.17 -30.37 27.80
CA SER A 53 10.32 -30.91 26.73
C SER A 53 8.83 -30.57 26.87
N LEU A 54 8.37 -30.22 28.07
CA LEU A 54 7.00 -29.75 28.30
C LEU A 54 6.82 -28.24 28.06
N GLU A 55 7.89 -27.53 27.70
CA GLU A 55 7.92 -26.08 27.44
C GLU A 55 7.33 -25.24 28.59
N LYS A 56 7.39 -25.78 29.82
CA LYS A 56 6.84 -25.18 31.03
C LYS A 56 7.80 -25.41 32.20
N PHE A 57 7.70 -24.55 33.22
CA PHE A 57 8.38 -24.68 34.51
C PHE A 57 9.90 -24.43 34.49
N GLN A 58 10.34 -23.28 33.95
CA GLN A 58 11.76 -22.89 33.99
C GLN A 58 12.35 -22.96 35.40
N GLU A 59 11.60 -22.54 36.42
CA GLU A 59 12.02 -22.65 37.83
C GLU A 59 12.27 -24.10 38.26
N ALA A 60 11.44 -25.05 37.81
CA ALA A 60 11.63 -26.47 38.13
C ALA A 60 12.83 -27.07 37.38
N VAL A 61 13.10 -26.60 36.15
CA VAL A 61 14.30 -26.97 35.39
C VAL A 61 15.55 -26.51 36.12
N ASP A 62 15.57 -25.26 36.57
CA ASP A 62 16.72 -24.67 37.25
C ASP A 62 16.98 -25.38 38.60
N ASP A 63 15.94 -25.62 39.41
CA ASP A 63 16.03 -26.36 40.68
C ASP A 63 16.55 -27.80 40.48
N ASP A 64 16.03 -28.54 39.51
CA ASP A 64 16.49 -29.90 39.23
C ASP A 64 17.94 -29.93 38.73
N PHE A 65 18.35 -29.00 37.88
CA PHE A 65 19.74 -28.92 37.43
C PHE A 65 20.70 -28.51 38.54
N GLU A 66 20.31 -27.61 39.44
CA GLU A 66 21.11 -27.27 40.61
C GLU A 66 21.29 -28.48 41.54
N LYS A 67 20.21 -29.19 41.87
CA LYS A 67 20.27 -30.42 42.67
C LYS A 67 21.08 -31.52 42.01
N ALA A 68 20.98 -31.68 40.70
CA ALA A 68 21.81 -32.62 39.96
C ALA A 68 23.31 -32.27 40.11
N ILE A 69 23.68 -30.99 40.00
CA ILE A 69 25.06 -30.54 40.19
C ILE A 69 25.55 -30.81 41.61
N GLU A 70 24.75 -30.54 42.64
CA GLU A 70 25.10 -30.83 44.04
C GLU A 70 25.38 -32.33 44.25
N ASP A 71 24.51 -33.19 43.73
CA ASP A 71 24.68 -34.64 43.82
C ASP A 71 25.94 -35.13 43.06
N TYR A 72 26.20 -34.59 41.87
CA TYR A 72 27.44 -34.94 41.16
C TYR A 72 28.70 -34.41 41.86
N ASN A 73 28.65 -33.22 42.48
CA ASN A 73 29.75 -32.70 43.28
C ASN A 73 30.06 -33.69 44.41
N ARG A 74 29.03 -34.16 45.13
CA ARG A 74 29.21 -35.10 46.22
C ARG A 74 29.71 -36.46 45.75
N ALA A 75 29.22 -36.96 44.62
CA ALA A 75 29.73 -38.19 44.01
C ALA A 75 31.22 -38.08 43.63
N ILE A 76 31.65 -36.92 43.11
CA ILE A 76 33.05 -36.64 42.76
C ILE A 76 33.94 -36.55 44.01
N GLU A 77 33.46 -35.91 45.09
CA GLU A 77 34.19 -35.86 46.36
C GLU A 77 34.45 -37.27 46.93
N LEU A 78 33.44 -38.14 46.87
CA LEU A 78 33.52 -39.50 47.39
C LEU A 78 34.33 -40.45 46.49
N ASN A 79 34.27 -40.27 45.16
CA ASN A 79 35.06 -41.06 44.21
C ASN A 79 35.49 -40.21 42.99
N PRO A 80 36.67 -39.56 43.05
CA PRO A 80 37.10 -38.57 42.06
C PRO A 80 37.63 -39.16 40.75
N ASN A 81 37.77 -40.49 40.64
CA ASN A 81 38.31 -41.15 39.45
C ASN A 81 37.23 -41.76 38.55
N ASN A 82 35.94 -41.60 38.90
CA ASN A 82 34.86 -42.04 38.04
C ASN A 82 34.53 -40.99 36.97
N THR A 83 34.80 -41.33 35.72
CA THR A 83 34.60 -40.48 34.54
C THR A 83 33.15 -40.04 34.36
N SER A 84 32.17 -40.92 34.64
CA SER A 84 30.75 -40.65 34.40
C SER A 84 30.23 -39.46 35.21
N TYR A 85 30.83 -39.19 36.37
CA TYR A 85 30.38 -38.10 37.24
C TYR A 85 30.71 -36.73 36.64
N TYR A 86 31.94 -36.57 36.12
CA TYR A 86 32.34 -35.37 35.40
C TYR A 86 31.56 -35.22 34.09
N TYR A 87 31.41 -36.31 33.34
CA TYR A 87 30.65 -36.27 32.08
C TYR A 87 29.21 -35.80 32.29
N ASN A 88 28.47 -36.38 33.24
CA ASN A 88 27.08 -35.99 33.46
C ASN A 88 26.95 -34.60 34.09
N ARG A 89 27.83 -34.20 35.02
CA ARG A 89 27.85 -32.81 35.53
C ARG A 89 28.16 -31.81 34.41
N GLY A 90 29.08 -32.16 33.52
CA GLY A 90 29.40 -31.41 32.32
C GLY A 90 28.18 -31.24 31.41
N LYS A 91 27.36 -32.27 31.21
CA LYS A 91 26.09 -32.18 30.46
C LYS A 91 25.08 -31.23 31.11
N VAL A 92 24.97 -31.24 32.45
CA VAL A 92 24.13 -30.25 33.14
C VAL A 92 24.63 -28.83 32.89
N PHE A 93 25.95 -28.61 33.02
CA PHE A 93 26.53 -27.30 32.71
C PHE A 93 26.34 -26.90 31.25
N TYR A 94 26.39 -27.84 30.31
CA TYR A 94 26.10 -27.60 28.90
C TYR A 94 24.64 -27.13 28.70
N ASN A 95 23.67 -27.83 29.31
CA ASN A 95 22.25 -27.46 29.22
C ASN A 95 21.95 -26.10 29.86
N LEU A 96 22.65 -25.77 30.96
CA LEU A 96 22.61 -24.45 31.59
C LEU A 96 23.40 -23.37 30.81
N LYS A 97 23.92 -23.68 29.61
CA LYS A 97 24.76 -22.80 28.78
C LYS A 97 26.04 -22.31 29.48
N LYS A 98 26.46 -22.98 30.56
CA LYS A 98 27.71 -22.74 31.31
C LYS A 98 28.87 -23.47 30.63
N TYR A 99 29.07 -23.24 29.33
CA TYR A 99 29.98 -24.02 28.47
C TYR A 99 31.43 -24.09 28.96
N LYS A 100 31.95 -23.02 29.58
CA LYS A 100 33.31 -23.03 30.16
C LYS A 100 33.46 -24.06 31.29
N LYS A 101 32.45 -24.18 32.16
CA LYS A 101 32.44 -25.18 33.24
C LYS A 101 32.28 -26.60 32.66
N ALA A 102 31.40 -26.74 31.66
CA ALA A 102 31.22 -28.00 30.95
C ALA A 102 32.55 -28.49 30.34
N ILE A 103 33.29 -27.62 29.66
CA ILE A 103 34.61 -27.93 29.09
C ILE A 103 35.61 -28.39 30.17
N THR A 104 35.62 -27.77 31.35
CA THR A 104 36.49 -28.20 32.47
C THR A 104 36.19 -29.64 32.89
N ASP A 105 34.92 -29.99 32.99
CA ASP A 105 34.49 -31.35 33.34
C ASP A 105 34.79 -32.35 32.23
N PHE A 106 34.52 -32.00 30.97
CA PHE A 106 34.85 -32.87 29.84
C PHE A 106 36.35 -33.07 29.67
N ASN A 107 37.18 -32.05 29.95
CA ASN A 107 38.63 -32.21 30.00
C ASN A 107 39.06 -33.25 31.04
N LYS A 108 38.41 -33.24 32.21
CA LYS A 108 38.69 -34.23 33.27
C LYS A 108 38.22 -35.62 32.85
N ALA A 109 37.04 -35.75 32.24
CA ALA A 109 36.53 -37.00 31.72
C ALA A 109 37.45 -37.59 30.63
N ILE A 110 37.88 -36.79 29.65
CA ILE A 110 38.82 -37.20 28.59
C ILE A 110 40.17 -37.64 29.18
N LYS A 111 40.66 -36.96 30.22
CA LYS A 111 41.90 -37.35 30.90
C LYS A 111 41.78 -38.72 31.59
N LEU A 112 40.60 -39.05 32.13
CA LEU A 112 40.35 -40.32 32.82
C LEU A 112 40.06 -41.47 31.84
N ASN A 113 39.36 -41.19 30.74
CA ASN A 113 39.08 -42.15 29.67
C ASN A 113 39.17 -41.45 28.30
N PRO A 114 40.32 -41.56 27.61
CA PRO A 114 40.60 -40.80 26.40
C PRO A 114 40.02 -41.39 25.10
N ASN A 115 39.34 -42.55 25.16
CA ASN A 115 38.85 -43.26 23.97
C ASN A 115 37.33 -43.18 23.80
N ASP A 116 36.63 -42.39 24.62
CA ASP A 116 35.19 -42.20 24.47
C ASP A 116 34.90 -41.02 23.54
N LYS A 117 34.37 -41.34 22.36
CA LYS A 117 33.95 -40.38 21.33
C LYS A 117 32.99 -39.31 21.86
N GLU A 118 32.13 -39.68 22.79
CA GLU A 118 31.05 -38.83 23.27
C GLU A 118 31.60 -37.62 24.05
N TYR A 119 32.73 -37.79 24.74
CA TYR A 119 33.36 -36.70 25.48
C TYR A 119 33.97 -35.66 24.54
N PHE A 120 34.59 -36.11 23.45
CA PHE A 120 35.09 -35.20 22.42
C PHE A 120 33.93 -34.50 21.73
N TYR A 121 32.89 -35.23 21.34
CA TYR A 121 31.73 -34.64 20.68
C TYR A 121 31.10 -33.52 21.53
N ILE A 122 30.74 -33.78 22.79
CA ILE A 122 30.07 -32.76 23.62
C ILE A 122 31.03 -31.62 24.02
N ARG A 123 32.33 -31.88 24.20
CA ARG A 123 33.32 -30.80 24.39
C ARG A 123 33.46 -29.95 23.13
N GLY A 124 33.47 -30.56 21.96
CA GLY A 124 33.45 -29.90 20.65
C GLY A 124 32.22 -29.02 20.50
N SER A 125 31.04 -29.53 20.83
CA SER A 125 29.79 -28.77 20.86
C SER A 125 29.85 -27.60 21.86
N SER A 126 30.49 -27.78 23.01
CA SER A 126 30.70 -26.69 23.98
C SER A 126 31.63 -25.59 23.42
N TYR A 127 32.69 -25.97 22.70
CA TYR A 127 33.54 -25.01 21.99
C TYR A 127 32.80 -24.30 20.86
N TYR A 128 31.95 -25.03 20.12
CA TYR A 128 31.13 -24.49 19.05
C TYR A 128 30.18 -23.40 19.58
N ASN A 129 29.47 -23.65 20.68
CA ASN A 129 28.58 -22.67 21.31
C ASN A 129 29.32 -21.44 21.89
N LEU A 130 30.63 -21.55 22.14
CA LEU A 130 31.49 -20.43 22.51
C LEU A 130 32.12 -19.73 21.29
N ASN A 131 31.72 -20.09 20.06
CA ASN A 131 32.29 -19.64 18.80
C ASN A 131 33.80 -19.93 18.63
N ILE A 132 34.32 -20.94 19.35
CA ILE A 132 35.73 -21.38 19.25
C ILE A 132 35.82 -22.52 18.24
N PHE A 133 35.46 -22.23 16.99
CA PHE A 133 35.23 -23.24 15.95
C PHE A 133 36.45 -24.12 15.64
N ASN A 134 37.67 -23.57 15.67
CA ASN A 134 38.89 -24.35 15.44
C ASN A 134 39.08 -25.47 16.49
N LYS A 135 38.76 -25.21 17.76
CA LYS A 135 38.84 -26.25 18.81
C LYS A 135 37.69 -27.25 18.69
N ALA A 136 36.51 -26.79 18.31
CA ALA A 136 35.37 -27.67 18.03
C ALA A 136 35.71 -28.68 16.92
N ILE A 137 36.29 -28.22 15.82
CA ILE A 137 36.72 -29.07 14.69
C ILE A 137 37.70 -30.15 15.15
N ILE A 138 38.72 -29.80 15.95
CA ILE A 138 39.70 -30.78 16.46
C ILE A 138 39.00 -31.88 17.27
N ASP A 139 38.03 -31.51 18.09
CA ASP A 139 37.28 -32.47 18.90
C ASP A 139 36.33 -33.33 18.05
N PHE A 140 35.64 -32.74 17.09
CA PHE A 140 34.81 -33.51 16.14
C PHE A 140 35.65 -34.44 15.28
N ASP A 141 36.84 -34.03 14.84
CA ASP A 141 37.80 -34.90 14.15
C ASP A 141 38.16 -36.11 15.01
N LYS A 142 38.41 -35.91 16.31
CA LYS A 142 38.68 -37.02 17.24
C LYS A 142 37.48 -37.95 17.40
N ALA A 143 36.27 -37.42 17.53
CA ALA A 143 35.06 -38.24 17.57
C ALA A 143 34.89 -39.09 16.31
N ILE A 144 35.09 -38.49 15.13
CA ILE A 144 35.03 -39.18 13.82
C ILE A 144 36.12 -40.24 13.66
N MET A 145 37.35 -39.96 14.13
CA MET A 145 38.44 -40.95 14.11
C MET A 145 38.15 -42.18 14.97
N ILE A 146 37.43 -42.00 16.09
CA ILE A 146 37.04 -43.12 16.97
C ILE A 146 35.84 -43.87 16.36
N THR A 147 34.88 -43.16 15.77
CA THR A 147 33.65 -43.73 15.22
C THR A 147 33.14 -42.88 14.07
N SER A 148 33.20 -43.42 12.87
CA SER A 148 32.95 -42.70 11.61
C SER A 148 31.54 -42.87 11.05
N ASP A 149 30.66 -43.59 11.74
CA ASP A 149 29.30 -43.95 11.29
C ASP A 149 28.20 -43.15 11.99
N ASN A 150 28.54 -42.01 12.59
CA ASN A 150 27.58 -41.10 13.22
C ASN A 150 27.48 -39.78 12.42
N GLU A 151 26.29 -39.51 11.90
CA GLU A 151 25.96 -38.34 11.08
C GLU A 151 26.09 -37.00 11.83
N ASP A 152 25.83 -36.97 13.15
CA ASP A 152 25.87 -35.75 13.96
C ASP A 152 27.28 -35.17 14.03
N TYR A 153 28.31 -36.02 14.01
CA TYR A 153 29.70 -35.58 14.07
C TYR A 153 30.07 -34.81 12.80
N TYR A 154 29.68 -35.34 11.63
CA TYR A 154 29.90 -34.67 10.35
C TYR A 154 29.05 -33.41 10.25
N ASN A 155 27.77 -33.44 10.62
CA ASN A 155 26.93 -32.25 10.60
C ASN A 155 27.47 -31.13 11.52
N SER A 156 27.96 -31.48 12.70
CA SER A 156 28.53 -30.51 13.66
C SER A 156 29.86 -29.94 13.18
N ARG A 157 30.74 -30.77 12.61
CA ARG A 157 32.01 -30.31 12.01
C ARG A 157 31.77 -29.47 10.77
N GLY A 158 30.83 -29.86 9.91
CA GLY A 158 30.41 -29.11 8.75
C GLY A 158 29.88 -27.72 9.12
N SER A 159 29.07 -27.65 10.19
CA SER A 159 28.58 -26.38 10.75
C SER A 159 29.72 -25.50 11.26
N ALA A 160 30.73 -26.09 11.91
CA ALA A 160 31.92 -25.36 12.35
C ALA A 160 32.75 -24.84 11.16
N TYR A 161 32.91 -25.64 10.10
CA TYR A 161 33.57 -25.19 8.87
C TYR A 161 32.80 -24.05 8.18
N ALA A 162 31.47 -24.13 8.12
CA ALA A 162 30.64 -23.09 7.51
C ALA A 162 30.80 -21.75 8.25
N ASN A 163 30.83 -21.76 9.58
CA ASN A 163 31.06 -20.56 10.40
C ASN A 163 32.46 -19.95 10.22
N LEU A 164 33.46 -20.76 9.84
CA LEU A 164 34.78 -20.29 9.46
C LEU A 164 34.89 -19.86 7.99
N GLY A 165 33.79 -19.90 7.22
CA GLY A 165 33.78 -19.61 5.78
C GLY A 165 34.37 -20.72 4.90
N ASN A 166 34.71 -21.88 5.47
CA ASN A 166 35.25 -23.03 4.74
C ASN A 166 34.11 -23.85 4.08
N PHE A 167 33.33 -23.20 3.20
CA PHE A 167 32.08 -23.74 2.67
C PHE A 167 32.22 -25.07 1.93
N ASN A 168 33.32 -25.28 1.19
CA ASN A 168 33.55 -26.55 0.47
C ASN A 168 33.73 -27.73 1.43
N LYS A 169 34.46 -27.54 2.54
CA LYS A 169 34.60 -28.57 3.58
C LYS A 169 33.29 -28.82 4.31
N ALA A 170 32.53 -27.76 4.58
CA ALA A 170 31.20 -27.86 5.17
C ALA A 170 30.26 -28.70 4.29
N ILE A 171 30.19 -28.44 2.98
CA ILE A 171 29.38 -29.21 2.03
C ILE A 171 29.81 -30.69 2.01
N ALA A 172 31.11 -30.97 1.99
CA ALA A 172 31.60 -32.35 2.01
C ALA A 172 31.15 -33.10 3.29
N ASP A 173 31.20 -32.44 4.44
CA ASP A 173 30.73 -33.00 5.70
C ASP A 173 29.21 -33.19 5.74
N PHE A 174 28.42 -32.22 5.28
CA PHE A 174 26.97 -32.38 5.18
C PHE A 174 26.58 -33.49 4.20
N ASN A 175 27.32 -33.65 3.09
CA ASN A 175 27.13 -34.78 2.18
C ASN A 175 27.37 -36.10 2.90
N LYS A 176 28.42 -36.21 3.73
CA LYS A 176 28.70 -37.42 4.49
C LYS A 176 27.63 -37.71 5.54
N ALA A 177 27.15 -36.68 6.25
CA ALA A 177 26.04 -36.81 7.19
C ALA A 177 24.76 -37.35 6.49
N ILE A 178 24.44 -36.83 5.30
CA ILE A 178 23.30 -37.27 4.49
C ILE A 178 23.49 -38.69 3.93
N GLU A 179 24.72 -39.07 3.58
CA GLU A 179 25.05 -40.44 3.14
C GLU A 179 24.82 -41.45 4.27
N LEU A 180 25.20 -41.10 5.50
CA LEU A 180 24.99 -41.93 6.69
C LEU A 180 23.51 -42.01 7.08
N ASN A 181 22.80 -40.87 7.04
CA ASN A 181 21.38 -40.79 7.35
C ASN A 181 20.64 -39.91 6.31
N PRO A 182 20.01 -40.53 5.29
CA PRO A 182 19.25 -39.81 4.27
C PRO A 182 17.99 -39.10 4.78
N ASN A 183 17.56 -39.35 6.02
CA ASN A 183 16.43 -38.69 6.65
C ASN A 183 16.85 -37.56 7.60
N PHE A 184 18.13 -37.18 7.62
CA PHE A 184 18.63 -36.14 8.51
C PHE A 184 18.32 -34.73 7.99
N SER A 185 17.17 -34.19 8.36
CA SER A 185 16.65 -32.90 7.86
C SER A 185 17.62 -31.73 8.12
N ASP A 186 18.27 -31.69 9.28
CA ASP A 186 19.21 -30.62 9.64
C ASP A 186 20.42 -30.57 8.72
N ALA A 187 20.94 -31.73 8.29
CA ALA A 187 22.06 -31.76 7.36
C ALA A 187 21.68 -31.18 5.98
N TYR A 188 20.46 -31.43 5.51
CA TYR A 188 19.94 -30.78 4.30
C TYR A 188 19.80 -29.27 4.50
N ASN A 189 19.19 -28.83 5.60
CA ASN A 189 19.03 -27.40 5.89
C ASN A 189 20.39 -26.69 5.98
N ASN A 190 21.36 -27.24 6.73
CA ASN A 190 22.69 -26.67 6.89
C ASN A 190 23.47 -26.62 5.56
N ARG A 191 23.35 -27.66 4.72
CA ARG A 191 23.90 -27.64 3.37
C ARG A 191 23.22 -26.58 2.49
N GLY A 192 21.90 -26.41 2.62
CA GLY A 192 21.13 -25.36 1.95
C GLY A 192 21.59 -23.95 2.33
N ILE A 193 21.76 -23.68 3.62
CA ILE A 193 22.32 -22.43 4.15
C ILE A 193 23.71 -22.17 3.55
N THR A 194 24.55 -23.20 3.50
CA THR A 194 25.91 -23.10 2.95
C THR A 194 25.90 -22.77 1.46
N TYR A 195 24.99 -23.37 0.67
CA TYR A 195 24.80 -23.00 -0.73
C TYR A 195 24.28 -21.57 -0.90
N ALA A 196 23.39 -21.10 -0.01
CA ALA A 196 22.91 -19.73 -0.03
C ALA A 196 24.03 -18.71 0.24
N TYR A 197 24.96 -19.01 1.18
CA TYR A 197 26.16 -18.19 1.38
C TYR A 197 27.07 -18.13 0.14
N LEU A 198 27.14 -19.21 -0.63
CA LEU A 198 27.81 -19.26 -1.93
C LEU A 198 27.00 -18.59 -3.06
N LYS A 199 25.87 -17.96 -2.74
CA LYS A 199 24.90 -17.37 -3.69
C LYS A 199 24.31 -18.38 -4.68
N ASN A 200 24.44 -19.68 -4.39
CA ASN A 200 23.83 -20.74 -5.19
C ASN A 200 22.41 -21.03 -4.69
N TYR A 201 21.50 -20.08 -4.93
CA TYR A 201 20.17 -20.10 -4.33
C TYR A 201 19.27 -21.23 -4.84
N LYS A 202 19.46 -21.69 -6.08
CA LYS A 202 18.67 -22.81 -6.64
C LYS A 202 18.96 -24.10 -5.87
N GLU A 203 20.22 -24.43 -5.67
CA GLU A 203 20.67 -25.58 -4.92
C GLU A 203 20.31 -25.46 -3.44
N ALA A 204 20.36 -24.25 -2.88
CA ALA A 204 19.86 -23.98 -1.53
C ALA A 204 18.37 -24.34 -1.39
N ILE A 205 17.53 -23.88 -2.31
CA ILE A 205 16.08 -24.17 -2.33
C ILE A 205 15.81 -25.67 -2.45
N VAL A 206 16.55 -26.41 -3.29
CA VAL A 206 16.40 -27.88 -3.39
C VAL A 206 16.67 -28.56 -2.05
N ASN A 207 17.71 -28.13 -1.33
CA ASN A 207 18.04 -28.67 -0.03
C ASN A 207 17.00 -28.31 1.03
N PHE A 208 16.52 -27.07 1.05
CA PHE A 208 15.44 -26.67 1.97
C PHE A 208 14.13 -27.42 1.70
N ASN A 209 13.78 -27.67 0.43
CA ASN A 209 12.63 -28.51 0.10
C ASN A 209 12.77 -29.89 0.74
N LYS A 210 13.94 -30.52 0.62
CA LYS A 210 14.17 -31.84 1.20
C LYS A 210 14.12 -31.83 2.73
N ALA A 211 14.64 -30.79 3.39
CA ALA A 211 14.53 -30.62 4.83
C ALA A 211 13.06 -30.51 5.28
N ILE A 212 12.25 -29.72 4.56
CA ILE A 212 10.82 -29.54 4.82
C ILE A 212 10.02 -30.82 4.56
N ASP A 213 10.35 -31.57 3.51
CA ASP A 213 9.69 -32.86 3.23
C ASP A 213 9.94 -33.88 4.35
N LEU A 214 11.10 -33.81 5.02
CA LEU A 214 11.48 -34.70 6.11
C LEU A 214 10.91 -34.25 7.46
N ASN A 215 10.87 -32.94 7.72
CA ASN A 215 10.28 -32.37 8.93
C ASN A 215 9.51 -31.07 8.58
N PRO A 216 8.20 -31.18 8.30
CA PRO A 216 7.39 -30.05 7.84
C PRO A 216 6.95 -29.10 8.96
N SER A 217 7.25 -29.42 10.23
CA SER A 217 6.87 -28.61 11.40
C SER A 217 7.95 -27.62 11.84
N ASP A 218 9.16 -27.69 11.28
CA ASP A 218 10.26 -26.77 11.63
C ASP A 218 10.10 -25.43 10.89
N GLU A 219 9.83 -24.35 11.63
CA GLU A 219 9.65 -23.02 11.06
C GLU A 219 10.94 -22.45 10.45
N GLY A 220 12.10 -22.86 10.98
CA GLY A 220 13.41 -22.41 10.56
C GLY A 220 13.70 -22.80 9.12
N TYR A 221 13.24 -23.97 8.69
CA TYR A 221 13.44 -24.43 7.30
C TYR A 221 12.64 -23.58 6.30
N TYR A 222 11.39 -23.23 6.61
CA TYR A 222 10.60 -22.32 5.78
C TYR A 222 11.22 -20.93 5.75
N TYR A 223 11.64 -20.41 6.91
CA TYR A 223 12.31 -19.12 6.99
C TYR A 223 13.58 -19.07 6.12
N ASN A 224 14.46 -20.07 6.21
CA ASN A 224 15.67 -20.15 5.40
C ASN A 224 15.36 -20.27 3.90
N ARG A 225 14.33 -21.03 3.53
CA ARG A 225 13.87 -21.10 2.13
C ARG A 225 13.29 -19.77 1.65
N GLY A 226 12.56 -19.06 2.51
CA GLY A 226 12.05 -17.72 2.25
C GLY A 226 13.16 -16.72 1.99
N LEU A 227 14.22 -16.72 2.82
CA LEU A 227 15.42 -15.92 2.58
C LEU A 227 16.08 -16.26 1.23
N ALA A 228 16.20 -17.54 0.90
CA ALA A 228 16.79 -17.95 -0.38
C ALA A 228 15.96 -17.48 -1.58
N TYR A 229 14.62 -17.58 -1.51
CA TYR A 229 13.74 -17.03 -2.55
C TYR A 229 13.83 -15.51 -2.66
N ASN A 230 13.94 -14.80 -1.53
CA ASN A 230 14.08 -13.35 -1.50
C ASN A 230 15.39 -12.93 -2.20
N ASN A 231 16.50 -13.59 -1.88
CA ASN A 231 17.80 -13.36 -2.54
C ASN A 231 17.84 -13.82 -4.01
N PHE A 232 16.95 -14.76 -4.38
CA PHE A 232 16.73 -15.17 -5.76
C PHE A 232 15.71 -14.26 -6.50
N ASN A 233 15.32 -13.13 -5.90
CA ASN A 233 14.35 -12.15 -6.41
C ASN A 233 12.94 -12.73 -6.68
N ASN A 234 12.61 -13.89 -6.10
CA ASN A 234 11.28 -14.46 -6.15
C ASN A 234 10.49 -14.08 -4.88
N TYR A 235 10.15 -12.81 -4.79
CA TYR A 235 9.50 -12.21 -3.62
C TYR A 235 8.16 -12.85 -3.26
N LYS A 236 7.38 -13.30 -4.25
CA LYS A 236 6.10 -14.00 -4.02
C LYS A 236 6.31 -15.31 -3.25
N MET A 237 7.27 -16.13 -3.67
CA MET A 237 7.61 -17.37 -2.97
C MET A 237 8.25 -17.10 -1.61
N ALA A 238 9.02 -16.02 -1.47
CA ALA A 238 9.56 -15.61 -0.18
C ALA A 238 8.45 -15.32 0.84
N ILE A 239 7.44 -14.52 0.46
CA ILE A 239 6.28 -14.22 1.31
C ILE A 239 5.56 -15.49 1.75
N ILE A 240 5.23 -16.40 0.83
CA ILE A 240 4.56 -17.66 1.16
C ILE A 240 5.34 -18.47 2.21
N ASN A 241 6.67 -18.48 2.12
CA ASN A 241 7.51 -19.21 3.08
C ASN A 241 7.60 -18.49 4.43
N PHE A 242 7.69 -17.16 4.45
CA PHE A 242 7.63 -16.41 5.70
C PHE A 242 6.26 -16.53 6.38
N ASP A 243 5.17 -16.53 5.62
CA ASP A 243 3.83 -16.79 6.13
C ASP A 243 3.76 -18.15 6.82
N LYS A 244 4.33 -19.19 6.19
CA LYS A 244 4.33 -20.53 6.79
C LYS A 244 5.20 -20.62 8.05
N ALA A 245 6.36 -19.95 8.06
CA ALA A 245 7.21 -19.87 9.26
C ALA A 245 6.48 -19.17 10.42
N ILE A 246 5.74 -18.09 10.13
CA ILE A 246 4.95 -17.34 11.11
C ILE A 246 3.72 -18.14 11.58
N GLU A 247 3.09 -18.92 10.70
CA GLU A 247 2.00 -19.82 11.07
C GLU A 247 2.46 -20.88 12.08
N LEU A 248 3.65 -21.45 11.86
CA LEU A 248 4.26 -22.44 12.75
C LEU A 248 4.74 -21.80 14.06
N ASN A 249 5.31 -20.60 14.00
CA ASN A 249 5.78 -19.85 15.16
C ASN A 249 5.36 -18.36 15.08
N PRO A 250 4.20 -17.99 15.68
CA PRO A 250 3.71 -16.61 15.67
C PRO A 250 4.59 -15.60 16.40
N ASN A 251 5.56 -16.06 17.19
CA ASN A 251 6.51 -15.21 17.91
C ASN A 251 7.85 -15.06 17.16
N PHE A 252 7.95 -15.54 15.92
CA PHE A 252 9.18 -15.50 15.14
C PHE A 252 9.44 -14.10 14.55
N SER A 253 9.88 -13.17 15.39
CA SER A 253 10.10 -11.75 15.05
C SER A 253 10.91 -11.52 13.77
N VAL A 254 11.96 -12.33 13.57
CA VAL A 254 12.86 -12.21 12.41
C VAL A 254 12.14 -12.56 11.08
N ALA A 255 11.15 -13.46 11.12
CA ALA A 255 10.34 -13.78 9.94
C ALA A 255 9.43 -12.61 9.56
N TYR A 256 8.83 -11.92 10.54
CA TYR A 256 8.06 -10.68 10.29
C TYR A 256 8.95 -9.60 9.67
N ASN A 257 10.13 -9.37 10.24
CA ASN A 257 11.06 -8.34 9.74
C ASN A 257 11.44 -8.63 8.26
N ASN A 258 11.81 -9.86 7.92
CA ASN A 258 12.16 -10.21 6.54
C ASN A 258 10.96 -10.19 5.58
N ARG A 259 9.77 -10.58 6.03
CA ARG A 259 8.55 -10.42 5.23
C ARG A 259 8.24 -8.95 4.97
N GLY A 260 8.46 -8.08 5.96
CA GLY A 260 8.37 -6.62 5.82
C GLY A 260 9.35 -6.06 4.78
N ILE A 261 10.62 -6.50 4.83
CA ILE A 261 11.63 -6.17 3.81
C ILE A 261 11.15 -6.61 2.41
N THR A 262 10.62 -7.83 2.29
CA THR A 262 10.12 -8.34 1.00
C THR A 262 8.93 -7.52 0.49
N TYR A 263 8.00 -7.11 1.35
CA TYR A 263 6.92 -6.20 0.97
C TYR A 263 7.44 -4.82 0.54
N ALA A 264 8.44 -4.27 1.23
CA ALA A 264 9.08 -3.01 0.85
C ALA A 264 9.75 -3.09 -0.53
N TYR A 265 10.41 -4.20 -0.86
CA TYR A 265 10.94 -4.45 -2.21
C TYR A 265 9.85 -4.52 -3.28
N LEU A 266 8.66 -5.04 -2.93
CA LEU A 266 7.48 -5.04 -3.80
C LEU A 266 6.75 -3.69 -3.81
N LYS A 267 7.28 -2.66 -3.14
CA LYS A 267 6.64 -1.36 -2.91
C LYS A 267 5.30 -1.41 -2.19
N ASN A 268 5.03 -2.52 -1.51
CA ASN A 268 3.85 -2.64 -0.67
C ASN A 268 4.16 -2.11 0.74
N TYR A 269 4.30 -0.79 0.84
CA TYR A 269 4.85 -0.13 2.01
C TYR A 269 3.97 -0.23 3.26
N LYS A 270 2.64 -0.24 3.10
CA LYS A 270 1.70 -0.39 4.21
C LYS A 270 1.89 -1.74 4.91
N GLU A 271 1.90 -2.81 4.13
CA GLU A 271 2.12 -4.16 4.63
C GLU A 271 3.53 -4.33 5.21
N ALA A 272 4.53 -3.68 4.61
CA ALA A 272 5.88 -3.64 5.17
C ALA A 272 5.89 -3.03 6.57
N ILE A 273 5.26 -1.86 6.76
CA ILE A 273 5.17 -1.16 8.06
C ILE A 273 4.47 -2.04 9.11
N VAL A 274 3.33 -2.66 8.76
CA VAL A 274 2.60 -3.58 9.67
C VAL A 274 3.49 -4.74 10.12
N ASN A 275 4.31 -5.28 9.23
CA ASN A 275 5.24 -6.36 9.57
C ASN A 275 6.39 -5.88 10.46
N PHE A 276 6.94 -4.69 10.21
CA PHE A 276 7.96 -4.12 11.09
C PHE A 276 7.41 -3.82 12.48
N ASP A 277 6.19 -3.28 12.59
CA ASP A 277 5.50 -3.08 13.86
C ASP A 277 5.36 -4.38 14.64
N LYS A 278 4.93 -5.45 13.96
CA LYS A 278 4.80 -6.75 14.62
C LYS A 278 6.14 -7.33 15.07
N ALA A 279 7.20 -7.13 14.29
CA ALA A 279 8.55 -7.54 14.67
C ALA A 279 9.06 -6.77 15.91
N ILE A 280 8.81 -5.46 15.98
CA ILE A 280 9.14 -4.59 17.10
C ILE A 280 8.37 -5.00 18.36
N ASP A 281 7.07 -5.28 18.25
CA ASP A 281 6.24 -5.74 19.38
C ASP A 281 6.79 -7.03 20.00
N LEU A 282 7.26 -7.95 19.15
CA LEU A 282 7.84 -9.24 19.58
C LEU A 282 9.26 -9.09 20.11
N ASN A 283 10.04 -8.14 19.58
CA ASN A 283 11.40 -7.85 20.04
C ASN A 283 11.66 -6.32 20.06
N PRO A 284 11.30 -5.64 21.16
CA PRO A 284 11.46 -4.19 21.27
C PRO A 284 12.92 -3.70 21.23
N SER A 285 13.89 -4.61 21.36
CA SER A 285 15.32 -4.28 21.28
C SER A 285 15.89 -4.35 19.86
N ASP A 286 15.10 -4.78 18.87
CA ASP A 286 15.51 -4.86 17.47
C ASP A 286 15.55 -3.46 16.81
N SER A 287 16.67 -2.77 16.96
CA SER A 287 16.90 -1.45 16.35
C SER A 287 16.86 -1.47 14.82
N LEU A 288 17.12 -2.63 14.18
CA LEU A 288 17.05 -2.76 12.74
C LEU A 288 15.61 -2.66 12.25
N ALA A 289 14.67 -3.33 12.92
CA ALA A 289 13.25 -3.26 12.56
C ALA A 289 12.69 -1.83 12.67
N PHE A 290 13.07 -1.08 13.70
CA PHE A 290 12.74 0.35 13.83
C PHE A 290 13.28 1.18 12.66
N ASN A 291 14.57 1.05 12.35
CA ASN A 291 15.18 1.81 11.26
C ASN A 291 14.56 1.47 9.90
N LEU A 292 14.26 0.19 9.65
CA LEU A 292 13.62 -0.24 8.40
C LEU A 292 12.20 0.32 8.29
N LYS A 293 11.45 0.38 9.39
CA LYS A 293 10.13 1.01 9.43
C LYS A 293 10.21 2.49 9.07
N GLU A 294 11.07 3.26 9.73
CA GLU A 294 11.22 4.71 9.49
C GLU A 294 11.61 4.99 8.04
N ILE A 295 12.62 4.28 7.51
CA ILE A 295 13.02 4.40 6.09
C ILE A 295 11.85 4.07 5.16
N THR A 296 11.06 3.05 5.48
CA THR A 296 9.89 2.67 4.68
C THR A 296 8.82 3.75 4.70
N ILE A 297 8.57 4.39 5.84
CA ILE A 297 7.65 5.52 5.97
C ILE A 297 8.14 6.72 5.16
N GLU A 298 9.42 7.07 5.25
CA GLU A 298 10.01 8.17 4.49
C GLU A 298 9.89 7.94 2.97
N ILE A 299 10.19 6.74 2.51
CA ILE A 299 10.05 6.36 1.09
C ILE A 299 8.58 6.43 0.67
N PHE A 300 7.67 5.91 1.49
CA PHE A 300 6.24 5.92 1.21
C PHE A 300 5.69 7.35 1.08
N GLU A 301 6.01 8.23 2.03
CA GLU A 301 5.57 9.63 2.01
C GLU A 301 6.20 10.41 0.84
N LYS A 302 7.47 10.13 0.50
CA LYS A 302 8.12 10.73 -0.67
C LYS A 302 7.46 10.29 -1.98
N GLU A 303 7.21 9.00 -2.18
CA GLU A 303 6.52 8.51 -3.39
C GLU A 303 5.10 9.07 -3.49
N LYS A 304 4.38 9.15 -2.38
CA LYS A 304 3.05 9.76 -2.30
C LYS A 304 3.06 11.26 -2.65
N SER A 305 4.06 12.00 -2.17
CA SER A 305 4.24 13.41 -2.54
C SER A 305 4.46 13.57 -4.04
N ASN A 306 5.36 12.78 -4.64
CA ASN A 306 5.61 12.80 -6.08
C ASN A 306 4.34 12.47 -6.89
N LYS A 307 3.58 11.45 -6.47
CA LYS A 307 2.30 11.09 -7.10
C LYS A 307 1.27 12.23 -6.99
N THR A 308 1.26 12.95 -5.88
CA THR A 308 0.38 14.11 -5.68
C THR A 308 0.74 15.26 -6.63
N GLU A 309 2.04 15.51 -6.85
CA GLU A 309 2.50 16.50 -7.82
C GLU A 309 2.16 16.10 -9.27
N GLU A 310 2.32 14.82 -9.61
CA GLU A 310 1.93 14.28 -10.91
C GLU A 310 0.42 14.41 -11.16
N PHE A 311 -0.40 14.11 -10.14
CA PHE A 311 -1.84 14.30 -10.21
C PHE A 311 -2.22 15.76 -10.49
N LYS A 312 -1.64 16.71 -9.74
CA LYS A 312 -1.86 18.15 -9.94
C LYS A 312 -1.44 18.61 -11.34
N LYS A 313 -0.33 18.08 -11.86
CA LYS A 313 0.13 18.35 -13.23
C LYS A 313 -0.89 17.84 -14.26
N LEU A 314 -1.30 16.58 -14.17
CA LEU A 314 -2.29 15.99 -15.08
C LEU A 314 -3.63 16.74 -15.04
N LEU A 315 -4.05 17.19 -13.85
CA LEU A 315 -5.22 18.04 -13.67
C LEU A 315 -5.05 19.38 -14.40
N SER A 316 -3.88 20.02 -14.29
CA SER A 316 -3.59 21.29 -14.96
C SER A 316 -3.54 21.19 -16.49
N GLU A 317 -3.12 20.04 -17.01
CA GLU A 317 -3.08 19.71 -18.45
C GLU A 317 -4.49 19.46 -19.02
N GLY A 318 -5.48 19.16 -18.18
CA GLY A 318 -6.87 18.95 -18.60
C GLY A 318 -7.12 17.65 -19.37
N ASN A 319 -6.15 16.75 -19.45
CA ASN A 319 -6.26 15.50 -20.21
C ASN A 319 -7.04 14.44 -19.43
N PHE A 320 -8.34 14.36 -19.71
CA PHE A 320 -9.28 13.46 -19.03
C PHE A 320 -8.90 11.98 -19.08
N ASN A 321 -8.40 11.50 -20.23
CA ASN A 321 -8.08 10.08 -20.39
C ASN A 321 -6.84 9.67 -19.58
N LYS A 322 -5.80 10.51 -19.56
CA LYS A 322 -4.60 10.26 -18.73
C LYS A 322 -4.92 10.30 -17.24
N LEU A 323 -5.77 11.23 -16.81
CA LEU A 323 -6.19 11.32 -15.42
C LEU A 323 -7.00 10.08 -15.00
N LYS A 324 -7.90 9.60 -15.85
CA LYS A 324 -8.66 8.37 -15.63
C LYS A 324 -7.76 7.14 -15.50
N GLU A 325 -6.73 7.04 -16.35
CA GLU A 325 -5.74 5.96 -16.27
C GLU A 325 -4.92 6.04 -14.98
N PHE A 326 -4.46 7.24 -14.60
CA PHE A 326 -3.74 7.48 -13.35
C PHE A 326 -4.57 7.10 -12.11
N ILE A 327 -5.82 7.59 -12.02
CA ILE A 327 -6.76 7.29 -10.93
C ILE A 327 -7.00 5.78 -10.80
N SER A 328 -7.09 5.06 -11.92
CA SER A 328 -7.34 3.61 -11.90
C SER A 328 -6.18 2.78 -11.35
N LYS A 329 -4.95 3.30 -11.39
CA LYS A 329 -3.73 2.61 -10.96
C LYS A 329 -3.32 2.96 -9.52
N GLU A 330 -3.70 4.13 -9.04
CA GLU A 330 -3.16 4.72 -7.80
C GLU A 330 -4.18 4.71 -6.64
N GLN A 331 -4.49 3.53 -6.12
CA GLN A 331 -5.37 3.37 -4.94
C GLN A 331 -4.76 3.97 -3.66
N ASP A 332 -3.44 4.02 -3.55
CA ASP A 332 -2.74 4.48 -2.34
C ASP A 332 -2.91 5.97 -2.05
N LEU A 333 -3.32 6.76 -3.05
CA LEU A 333 -3.62 8.17 -2.86
C LEU A 333 -4.89 8.38 -2.03
N LYS A 334 -5.78 7.39 -1.87
CA LYS A 334 -7.08 7.58 -1.20
C LYS A 334 -7.02 7.65 0.32
N ASP A 335 -5.94 7.14 0.93
CA ASP A 335 -5.89 6.90 2.37
C ASP A 335 -5.33 8.08 3.19
N SER A 336 -5.27 9.31 2.64
CA SER A 336 -4.72 10.45 3.38
C SER A 336 -5.61 11.68 3.43
N ASN A 337 -5.52 12.40 4.55
CA ASN A 337 -6.37 13.54 4.86
C ASN A 337 -5.77 14.83 4.25
N ASN A 338 -5.77 14.94 2.92
CA ASN A 338 -5.24 16.09 2.16
C ASN A 338 -6.30 16.63 1.18
N ASP A 339 -6.30 17.94 0.92
CA ASP A 339 -7.26 18.60 0.04
C ASP A 339 -7.19 18.08 -1.41
N ALA A 340 -6.01 17.63 -1.86
CA ALA A 340 -5.85 16.97 -3.16
C ALA A 340 -6.66 15.67 -3.29
N ILE A 341 -6.96 14.99 -2.17
CA ILE A 341 -7.70 13.72 -2.16
C ILE A 341 -9.19 13.96 -2.16
N LYS A 342 -9.65 15.01 -1.47
CA LYS A 342 -11.04 15.47 -1.62
C LYS A 342 -11.34 15.85 -3.07
N GLU A 343 -10.38 16.47 -3.74
CA GLU A 343 -10.46 16.80 -5.17
C GLU A 343 -10.40 15.53 -6.04
N PHE A 344 -9.54 14.57 -5.70
CA PHE A 344 -9.47 13.26 -6.34
C PHE A 344 -10.79 12.47 -6.21
N ASP A 345 -11.37 12.36 -5.01
CA ASP A 345 -12.62 11.66 -4.74
C ASP A 345 -13.80 12.34 -5.42
N LEU A 346 -13.82 13.67 -5.45
CA LEU A 346 -14.82 14.42 -6.21
C LEU A 346 -14.74 14.09 -7.70
N ILE A 347 -13.53 14.10 -8.28
CA ILE A 347 -13.30 13.77 -9.70
C ILE A 347 -13.59 12.30 -9.98
N GLU A 348 -13.23 11.38 -9.09
CA GLU A 348 -13.52 9.96 -9.25
C GLU A 348 -15.03 9.69 -9.21
N ASN A 349 -15.75 10.31 -8.26
CA ASN A 349 -17.21 10.25 -8.22
C ASN A 349 -17.82 10.82 -9.48
N ILE A 350 -17.32 11.96 -9.99
CA ILE A 350 -17.72 12.52 -11.28
C ILE A 350 -17.49 11.53 -12.44
N ILE A 351 -16.36 10.83 -12.46
CA ILE A 351 -16.02 9.86 -13.51
C ILE A 351 -16.90 8.60 -13.43
N LYS A 352 -17.29 8.20 -12.21
CA LYS A 352 -18.11 7.00 -11.95
C LYS A 352 -19.61 7.28 -12.07
N ASP A 353 -20.04 8.52 -11.86
CA ASP A 353 -21.44 8.90 -11.96
C ASP A 353 -21.89 8.80 -13.43
N LYS A 354 -22.81 7.87 -13.70
CA LYS A 354 -23.49 7.80 -14.99
C LYS A 354 -24.45 8.97 -15.03
N SER A 355 -24.00 10.09 -15.62
CA SER A 355 -24.79 11.30 -15.82
C SER A 355 -26.27 10.98 -16.05
N SER A 356 -27.10 11.23 -15.03
CA SER A 356 -28.54 11.21 -15.21
C SER A 356 -28.88 12.39 -16.11
N LYS A 357 -29.07 12.12 -17.41
CA LYS A 357 -29.45 13.10 -18.44
C LYS A 357 -30.58 14.01 -17.94
N LEU A 358 -30.25 15.27 -17.66
CA LEU A 358 -31.23 16.29 -17.29
C LEU A 358 -31.74 17.01 -18.54
N LYS A 359 -33.07 17.03 -18.70
CA LYS A 359 -33.79 17.64 -19.82
C LYS A 359 -33.68 19.17 -19.72
N GLY A 360 -33.17 19.81 -20.78
CA GLY A 360 -32.56 21.15 -20.77
C GLY A 360 -33.43 22.33 -20.30
N TYR A 361 -32.79 23.50 -20.15
CA TYR A 361 -33.37 24.79 -19.75
C TYR A 361 -32.83 25.93 -20.65
N LEU A 362 -33.43 27.12 -20.64
CA LEU A 362 -32.81 28.33 -21.19
C LEU A 362 -32.89 29.42 -20.13
N ILE A 363 -31.79 30.15 -19.92
CA ILE A 363 -31.66 31.16 -18.89
C ILE A 363 -31.13 32.41 -19.58
N PHE A 364 -31.95 33.43 -19.74
CA PHE A 364 -31.40 34.77 -19.85
C PHE A 364 -30.90 35.11 -18.44
N ALA A 365 -29.60 35.27 -18.24
CA ALA A 365 -29.03 35.58 -16.92
C ALA A 365 -28.08 36.76 -17.04
N ASP A 366 -28.55 37.88 -16.48
CA ASP A 366 -27.84 38.93 -15.76
C ASP A 366 -26.34 39.14 -16.04
N ILE A 367 -26.01 40.34 -16.53
CA ILE A 367 -24.67 40.91 -16.35
C ILE A 367 -24.70 41.75 -15.07
N LEU A 368 -24.43 41.09 -13.95
CA LEU A 368 -23.77 41.74 -12.83
C LEU A 368 -22.29 41.35 -12.92
N GLY A 369 -21.51 41.96 -13.81
CA GLY A 369 -20.77 43.17 -13.44
C GLY A 369 -21.50 44.50 -13.67
N TRP A 370 -22.18 44.99 -12.63
CA TRP A 370 -22.59 46.38 -12.41
C TRP A 370 -23.50 47.05 -13.48
N LYS A 371 -24.79 47.19 -13.10
CA LYS A 371 -25.83 48.09 -13.64
C LYS A 371 -26.47 47.71 -14.99
N GLY A 372 -27.35 46.71 -14.99
CA GLY A 372 -28.71 46.68 -15.56
C GLY A 372 -29.04 47.20 -16.98
N ILE A 373 -30.25 46.89 -17.44
CA ILE A 373 -30.82 47.36 -18.71
C ILE A 373 -31.04 48.88 -18.64
N TRP A 374 -30.26 49.68 -19.38
CA TRP A 374 -30.44 51.13 -19.45
C TRP A 374 -31.43 51.50 -20.55
N LYS A 375 -32.49 52.21 -20.18
CA LYS A 375 -33.10 53.24 -21.03
C LYS A 375 -32.41 54.55 -20.66
N LYS A 376 -31.98 55.35 -21.63
CA LYS A 376 -31.41 56.68 -21.38
C LYS A 376 -32.55 57.62 -20.91
N GLN A 377 -33.08 57.43 -19.70
CA GLN A 377 -34.16 58.24 -19.10
C GLN A 377 -34.15 58.11 -17.56
N ASP A 378 -34.19 59.25 -16.88
CA ASP A 378 -33.90 59.48 -15.45
C ASP A 378 -34.93 58.92 -14.43
N LYS A 379 -35.71 57.85 -14.73
CA LYS A 379 -36.75 57.34 -13.82
C LYS A 379 -36.83 55.81 -13.78
N LEU A 380 -36.47 55.23 -12.62
CA LEU A 380 -36.42 53.79 -12.34
C LEU A 380 -37.81 53.10 -12.43
N ASP A 381 -38.88 53.80 -12.02
CA ASP A 381 -40.26 53.26 -11.99
C ASP A 381 -40.83 52.97 -13.39
N GLU A 382 -40.37 53.71 -14.40
CA GLU A 382 -40.81 53.57 -15.79
C GLU A 382 -40.21 52.31 -16.44
N LEU A 383 -38.98 51.95 -16.07
CA LEU A 383 -38.28 50.76 -16.56
C LEU A 383 -38.94 49.47 -16.05
N VAL A 384 -39.24 49.40 -14.75
CA VAL A 384 -39.92 48.25 -14.13
C VAL A 384 -41.28 48.02 -14.79
N THR A 385 -42.01 49.11 -15.05
CA THR A 385 -43.30 49.06 -15.74
C THR A 385 -43.16 48.49 -17.15
N ILE A 386 -42.17 48.93 -17.93
CA ILE A 386 -41.90 48.42 -19.28
C ILE A 386 -41.53 46.93 -19.25
N LEU A 387 -40.68 46.49 -18.33
CA LEU A 387 -40.26 45.09 -18.23
C LEU A 387 -41.43 44.15 -17.88
N PHE A 388 -42.30 44.56 -16.95
CA PHE A 388 -43.52 43.81 -16.65
C PHE A 388 -44.50 43.76 -17.82
N VAL A 389 -44.60 44.85 -18.61
CA VAL A 389 -45.40 44.87 -19.84
C VAL A 389 -44.83 43.91 -20.88
N ILE A 390 -43.51 43.90 -21.10
CA ILE A 390 -42.83 42.97 -22.01
C ILE A 390 -43.08 41.52 -21.58
N LYS A 391 -42.95 41.21 -20.28
CA LYS A 391 -43.27 39.90 -19.72
C LYS A 391 -44.71 39.49 -20.02
N SER A 392 -45.65 40.39 -19.75
CA SER A 392 -47.08 40.15 -19.96
C SER A 392 -47.44 39.93 -21.43
N ILE A 393 -46.79 40.67 -22.35
CA ILE A 393 -46.95 40.49 -23.80
C ILE A 393 -46.41 39.12 -24.22
N LEU A 394 -45.22 38.74 -23.76
CA LEU A 394 -44.64 37.43 -24.04
C LEU A 394 -45.54 36.29 -23.54
N GLU A 395 -46.02 36.37 -22.30
CA GLU A 395 -46.95 35.39 -21.73
C GLU A 395 -48.27 35.32 -22.52
N LYS A 396 -48.80 36.47 -22.97
CA LYS A 396 -50.06 36.55 -23.73
C LYS A 396 -49.92 35.98 -25.14
N GLU A 397 -48.88 36.34 -25.87
CA GLU A 397 -48.63 35.84 -27.23
C GLU A 397 -48.34 34.33 -27.27
N THR A 398 -47.92 33.77 -26.13
CA THR A 398 -47.53 32.36 -26.04
C THR A 398 -48.58 31.45 -25.41
N LYS A 399 -49.74 31.98 -24.98
CA LYS A 399 -50.92 31.20 -24.61
C LYS A 399 -51.43 30.25 -25.72
N THR A 400 -51.04 30.50 -26.97
CA THR A 400 -51.41 29.68 -28.14
C THR A 400 -50.40 28.57 -28.45
N LEU A 401 -49.25 28.54 -27.77
CA LEU A 401 -48.24 27.49 -27.93
C LEU A 401 -48.65 26.24 -27.13
N LYS A 402 -48.55 25.06 -27.76
CA LYS A 402 -48.94 23.78 -27.14
C LYS A 402 -47.90 23.24 -26.14
N ASP A 403 -46.68 23.76 -26.16
CA ASP A 403 -45.56 23.27 -25.36
C ASP A 403 -45.49 23.99 -24.02
N SER A 404 -45.23 23.25 -22.93
CA SER A 404 -45.06 23.85 -21.62
C SER A 404 -43.79 24.70 -21.57
N HIS A 405 -43.95 25.95 -21.18
CA HIS A 405 -42.92 26.96 -21.05
C HIS A 405 -43.12 27.78 -19.77
N ASN A 406 -42.07 28.47 -19.34
CA ASN A 406 -42.08 29.36 -18.20
C ASN A 406 -41.30 30.63 -18.54
N ILE A 407 -41.81 31.78 -18.14
CA ILE A 407 -41.20 33.09 -18.39
C ILE A 407 -41.14 33.80 -17.05
N ASN A 408 -39.96 33.87 -16.47
CA ASN A 408 -39.72 34.60 -15.23
C ASN A 408 -39.03 35.92 -15.53
N LEU A 409 -39.25 36.91 -14.65
CA LEU A 409 -38.54 38.17 -14.64
C LEU A 409 -38.06 38.34 -13.21
N ILE A 410 -36.75 38.32 -12.99
CA ILE A 410 -36.12 38.52 -11.69
C ILE A 410 -35.33 39.83 -11.79
N SER A 411 -35.74 40.84 -11.03
CA SER A 411 -35.28 42.22 -11.21
C SER A 411 -35.52 42.69 -12.66
N ASP A 412 -34.48 42.76 -13.47
CA ASP A 412 -34.44 43.17 -14.87
C ASP A 412 -34.00 42.05 -15.81
N THR A 413 -33.86 40.83 -15.28
CA THR A 413 -33.43 39.65 -16.02
C THR A 413 -34.62 38.74 -16.33
N PHE A 414 -34.92 38.55 -17.61
CA PHE A 414 -35.87 37.53 -18.06
C PHE A 414 -35.25 36.14 -17.91
N ILE A 415 -36.02 35.10 -17.62
CA ILE A 415 -35.57 33.70 -17.67
C ILE A 415 -36.67 32.94 -18.41
N ILE A 416 -36.35 32.44 -19.61
CA ILE A 416 -37.34 31.80 -20.49
C ILE A 416 -36.99 30.34 -20.62
N TYR A 417 -37.86 29.48 -20.13
CA TYR A 417 -37.74 28.03 -20.25
C TYR A 417 -38.84 27.46 -21.15
N SER A 418 -38.53 26.50 -22.01
CA SER A 418 -39.56 25.66 -22.63
C SER A 418 -39.08 24.25 -22.93
N LYS A 419 -40.03 23.31 -23.10
CA LYS A 419 -39.73 21.91 -23.45
C LYS A 419 -39.21 21.72 -24.88
N THR A 420 -39.41 22.69 -25.78
CA THR A 420 -39.02 22.53 -27.19
C THR A 420 -38.21 23.71 -27.72
N PHE A 421 -37.17 23.41 -28.50
CA PHE A 421 -36.26 24.41 -29.07
C PHE A 421 -36.99 25.50 -29.90
N LYS A 422 -37.97 25.09 -30.71
CA LYS A 422 -38.75 26.00 -31.56
C LYS A 422 -39.51 27.03 -30.72
N THR A 423 -40.02 26.62 -29.56
CA THR A 423 -40.77 27.49 -28.64
C THR A 423 -39.83 28.44 -27.93
N THR A 424 -38.68 27.96 -27.45
CA THR A 424 -37.65 28.79 -26.83
C THR A 424 -37.11 29.86 -27.79
N ASN A 425 -36.74 29.52 -29.03
CA ASN A 425 -36.22 30.50 -29.98
C ASN A 425 -37.25 31.55 -30.38
N LYS A 426 -38.52 31.14 -30.55
CA LYS A 426 -39.62 32.05 -30.86
C LYS A 426 -39.80 33.08 -29.74
N LEU A 427 -39.74 32.63 -28.49
CA LEU A 427 -39.84 33.46 -27.30
C LEU A 427 -38.67 34.44 -27.17
N SER A 428 -37.44 33.95 -27.34
CA SER A 428 -36.22 34.77 -27.27
C SER A 428 -36.19 35.86 -28.34
N LYS A 429 -36.55 35.53 -29.58
CA LYS A 429 -36.64 36.51 -30.67
C LYS A 429 -37.64 37.62 -30.35
N LYS A 430 -38.84 37.23 -29.89
CA LYS A 430 -39.90 38.19 -29.56
C LYS A 430 -39.53 39.10 -28.38
N LEU A 431 -38.85 38.56 -27.37
CA LEU A 431 -38.34 39.34 -26.25
C LEU A 431 -37.40 40.46 -26.74
N ILE A 432 -36.48 40.12 -27.66
CA ILE A 432 -35.52 41.08 -28.23
C ILE A 432 -36.25 42.17 -29.01
N GLU A 433 -37.21 41.79 -29.87
CA GLU A 433 -38.04 42.75 -30.62
C GLU A 433 -38.73 43.74 -29.68
N LEU A 434 -39.39 43.23 -28.63
CA LEU A 434 -40.09 44.06 -27.64
C LEU A 434 -39.13 44.97 -26.86
N CYS A 435 -37.95 44.48 -26.50
CA CYS A 435 -36.93 45.30 -25.84
C CYS A 435 -36.46 46.45 -26.74
N LEU A 436 -36.15 46.18 -28.01
CA LEU A 436 -35.67 47.18 -28.95
C LEU A 436 -36.75 48.21 -29.31
N GLU A 437 -38.00 47.79 -29.50
CA GLU A 437 -39.16 48.68 -29.74
C GLU A 437 -39.39 49.66 -28.59
N ASN A 438 -39.03 49.26 -27.37
CA ASN A 438 -39.16 50.07 -26.15
C ASN A 438 -37.86 50.83 -25.79
N ASN A 439 -36.90 50.92 -26.72
CA ASN A 439 -35.59 51.56 -26.54
C ASN A 439 -34.77 51.00 -25.36
N LEU A 440 -34.91 49.70 -25.07
CA LEU A 440 -34.10 49.01 -24.05
C LEU A 440 -32.79 48.49 -24.65
N VAL A 441 -31.71 48.59 -23.88
CA VAL A 441 -30.39 48.07 -24.26
C VAL A 441 -30.18 46.67 -23.67
N ILE A 442 -29.93 45.68 -24.52
CA ILE A 442 -29.62 44.31 -24.12
C ILE A 442 -28.10 44.16 -24.04
N ARG A 443 -27.58 43.90 -22.83
CA ARG A 443 -26.13 43.80 -22.58
C ARG A 443 -25.54 42.40 -22.82
N GLY A 444 -26.34 41.33 -22.75
CA GLY A 444 -25.90 39.96 -23.01
C GLY A 444 -27.03 38.93 -22.92
N ALA A 445 -26.85 37.76 -23.56
CA ALA A 445 -27.79 36.63 -23.53
C ALA A 445 -27.01 35.31 -23.58
N ILE A 446 -27.38 34.34 -22.74
CA ILE A 446 -26.70 33.03 -22.64
C ILE A 446 -27.75 31.90 -22.70
N SER A 447 -27.35 30.69 -23.10
CA SER A 447 -28.20 29.48 -23.18
C SER A 447 -27.43 28.27 -22.64
N TYR A 448 -28.07 27.36 -21.88
CA TYR A 448 -27.41 26.19 -21.27
C TYR A 448 -28.23 24.89 -21.44
N GLY A 449 -27.64 23.83 -22.01
CA GLY A 449 -28.25 22.49 -22.05
C GLY A 449 -27.61 21.51 -23.05
N GLU A 450 -28.03 20.24 -23.02
CA GLU A 450 -27.50 19.11 -23.84
C GLU A 450 -27.68 19.30 -25.38
N CYS A 451 -28.26 20.42 -25.82
CA CYS A 451 -28.36 20.84 -27.21
C CYS A 451 -27.25 21.84 -27.60
N TYR A 452 -26.03 21.64 -27.11
CA TYR A 452 -24.84 22.42 -27.52
C TYR A 452 -24.36 22.02 -28.93
N ASN A 453 -25.26 22.22 -29.89
CA ASN A 453 -25.01 22.40 -31.30
C ASN A 453 -26.29 22.99 -31.89
N LYS A 454 -26.43 24.32 -31.81
CA LYS A 454 -27.13 25.24 -32.73
C LYS A 454 -27.90 26.35 -32.01
N ASP A 455 -27.49 27.56 -32.36
CA ASP A 455 -28.25 28.81 -32.47
C ASP A 455 -28.38 29.73 -31.23
N THR A 456 -27.75 30.90 -31.42
CA THR A 456 -28.22 32.27 -31.14
C THR A 456 -27.57 33.00 -29.95
N VAL A 457 -26.72 33.98 -30.25
CA VAL A 457 -26.45 35.16 -29.40
C VAL A 457 -26.77 36.40 -30.25
N TYR A 458 -27.56 37.34 -29.73
CA TYR A 458 -27.83 38.65 -30.35
C TYR A 458 -27.20 39.75 -29.48
N VAL A 459 -26.42 40.64 -30.09
CA VAL A 459 -25.81 41.80 -29.41
C VAL A 459 -26.49 43.07 -29.91
N GLY A 460 -27.19 43.77 -29.01
CA GLY A 460 -27.68 45.14 -29.25
C GLY A 460 -26.55 46.17 -29.07
N PRO A 461 -26.84 47.48 -29.12
CA PRO A 461 -25.82 48.52 -28.98
C PRO A 461 -25.20 48.51 -27.58
N ALA A 462 -24.12 47.75 -27.40
CA ALA A 462 -23.44 47.57 -26.14
C ALA A 462 -22.32 48.63 -25.97
N VAL A 463 -22.22 49.14 -24.74
CA VAL A 463 -21.05 49.86 -24.23
C VAL A 463 -19.98 48.80 -23.93
N ASP A 464 -18.72 49.12 -24.24
CA ASP A 464 -17.54 48.25 -24.44
C ASP A 464 -17.12 47.28 -23.30
N GLU A 465 -17.94 47.02 -22.29
CA GLU A 465 -17.53 46.35 -21.04
C GLU A 465 -18.07 44.93 -20.85
N ALA A 466 -18.94 44.42 -21.74
CA ALA A 466 -19.40 43.02 -21.66
C ALA A 466 -18.40 41.99 -22.23
N ALA A 467 -17.34 42.45 -22.90
CA ALA A 467 -16.37 41.57 -23.57
C ALA A 467 -15.18 41.15 -22.68
N SER A 468 -15.09 41.60 -21.43
CA SER A 468 -13.90 41.47 -20.59
C SER A 468 -13.95 40.36 -19.52
N TRP A 469 -14.96 39.48 -19.54
CA TRP A 469 -15.13 38.39 -18.56
C TRP A 469 -15.23 36.99 -19.20
N HIS A 470 -14.57 36.79 -20.34
CA HIS A 470 -14.56 35.51 -21.05
C HIS A 470 -13.18 34.85 -20.99
N ASP A 471 -13.11 33.64 -20.42
CA ASP A 471 -11.92 32.78 -20.47
C ASP A 471 -11.87 31.97 -21.77
N GLU A 472 -10.67 31.49 -22.12
CA GLU A 472 -10.39 30.67 -23.31
C GLU A 472 -11.33 29.44 -23.38
N GLY A 473 -12.19 29.40 -24.41
CA GLY A 473 -13.17 28.31 -24.62
C GLY A 473 -14.64 28.74 -24.65
N GLU A 474 -14.97 30.02 -24.53
CA GLU A 474 -16.34 30.53 -24.69
C GLU A 474 -16.61 30.96 -26.15
N GLU A 475 -17.68 30.46 -26.78
CA GLU A 475 -18.07 30.82 -28.15
C GLU A 475 -18.84 32.16 -28.19
N ILE A 476 -18.31 33.13 -28.95
CA ILE A 476 -18.86 34.49 -29.10
C ILE A 476 -19.44 34.65 -30.51
N GLY A 477 -20.70 35.11 -30.62
CA GLY A 477 -21.24 35.66 -31.87
C GLY A 477 -20.84 37.13 -32.04
N ILE A 478 -20.09 37.47 -33.08
CA ILE A 478 -19.57 38.84 -33.28
C ILE A 478 -20.62 39.73 -33.98
N PHE A 479 -20.97 40.85 -33.37
CA PHE A 479 -21.66 41.97 -34.02
C PHE A 479 -20.82 43.24 -33.83
N TYR A 480 -20.76 44.11 -34.85
CA TYR A 480 -20.04 45.37 -34.76
C TYR A 480 -20.95 46.54 -34.38
N THR A 481 -20.45 47.39 -33.49
CA THR A 481 -20.72 48.84 -33.46
C THR A 481 -19.43 49.59 -33.88
N PRO A 482 -19.50 50.87 -34.29
CA PRO A 482 -18.36 51.65 -34.81
C PRO A 482 -17.15 51.80 -33.85
N SER A 483 -17.27 51.43 -32.57
CA SER A 483 -16.18 51.48 -31.57
C SER A 483 -15.38 50.17 -31.43
N GLY A 484 -15.76 49.08 -32.10
CA GLY A 484 -15.05 47.79 -32.03
C GLY A 484 -13.65 47.82 -32.67
N LYS A 485 -12.62 47.50 -31.87
CA LYS A 485 -11.17 47.47 -32.17
C LYS A 485 -10.78 47.18 -33.64
N GLN A 486 -10.00 48.11 -34.22
CA GLN A 486 -9.43 48.09 -35.58
C GLN A 486 -8.59 46.84 -35.93
N GLU A 487 -8.16 46.02 -34.96
CA GLU A 487 -7.37 44.80 -35.21
C GLU A 487 -8.18 43.65 -35.85
N ILE A 488 -9.47 43.50 -35.50
CA ILE A 488 -10.32 42.44 -36.08
C ILE A 488 -10.72 42.81 -37.52
N ILE A 489 -10.90 44.11 -37.80
CA ILE A 489 -11.22 44.70 -39.12
C ILE A 489 -10.10 44.41 -40.15
N ASN A 490 -8.87 44.27 -39.69
CA ASN A 490 -7.71 44.03 -40.55
C ASN A 490 -7.27 42.55 -40.61
N ASN A 491 -8.00 41.63 -39.97
CA ASN A 491 -7.69 40.20 -40.06
C ASN A 491 -7.98 39.67 -41.49
N PRO A 492 -6.95 39.24 -42.25
CA PRO A 492 -7.09 38.85 -43.66
C PRO A 492 -8.04 37.65 -43.86
N LYS A 493 -8.19 36.79 -42.84
CA LYS A 493 -9.02 35.59 -42.89
C LYS A 493 -10.52 35.91 -42.79
N ILE A 494 -10.89 37.02 -42.15
CA ILE A 494 -12.28 37.48 -42.04
C ILE A 494 -12.69 38.21 -43.32
N LYS A 495 -11.83 39.07 -43.88
CA LYS A 495 -12.05 39.74 -45.18
C LYS A 495 -12.27 38.77 -46.35
N ASN A 496 -11.71 37.56 -46.28
CA ASN A 496 -11.84 36.53 -47.32
C ASN A 496 -12.96 35.51 -47.06
N SER A 497 -13.78 35.69 -46.01
CA SER A 497 -14.74 34.66 -45.56
C SER A 497 -16.05 34.57 -46.36
N ASN A 498 -16.38 35.58 -47.18
CA ASN A 498 -17.61 35.70 -47.99
C ASN A 498 -18.88 35.31 -47.19
N LEU A 499 -19.01 35.81 -45.96
CA LEU A 499 -20.25 35.71 -45.17
C LEU A 499 -21.30 36.68 -45.75
N LEU A 500 -22.59 36.33 -45.64
CA LEU A 500 -23.68 37.17 -46.14
C LEU A 500 -23.73 38.47 -45.33
N GLU A 501 -23.53 39.60 -46.02
CA GLU A 501 -23.75 40.93 -45.47
C GLU A 501 -25.27 41.21 -45.45
N ASP A 502 -25.81 41.61 -44.30
CA ASP A 502 -27.20 42.08 -44.15
C ASP A 502 -27.22 43.45 -43.47
N ILE A 503 -28.31 44.20 -43.62
CA ILE A 503 -28.41 45.58 -43.14
C ILE A 503 -29.58 45.71 -42.16
N ILE A 504 -29.27 46.03 -40.90
CA ILE A 504 -30.29 46.38 -39.91
C ILE A 504 -30.60 47.87 -40.05
N LYS A 505 -31.89 48.19 -40.28
CA LYS A 505 -32.39 49.56 -40.33
C LYS A 505 -32.84 50.02 -38.95
N ILE A 506 -32.28 51.12 -38.49
CA ILE A 506 -32.70 51.83 -37.28
C ILE A 506 -33.04 53.28 -37.63
N LYS A 507 -33.71 54.01 -36.71
CA LYS A 507 -34.13 55.41 -36.93
C LYS A 507 -32.97 56.35 -37.33
N SER A 508 -31.73 56.02 -37.02
CA SER A 508 -30.53 56.83 -37.29
C SER A 508 -29.68 56.38 -38.49
N GLY A 509 -30.08 55.33 -39.22
CA GLY A 509 -29.36 54.86 -40.40
C GLY A 509 -29.35 53.33 -40.57
N GLU A 510 -28.40 52.86 -41.39
CA GLU A 510 -28.22 51.46 -41.78
C GLU A 510 -26.91 50.91 -41.20
N ILE A 511 -26.95 49.77 -40.51
CA ILE A 511 -25.77 49.08 -39.98
C ILE A 511 -25.53 47.80 -40.80
N LYS A 512 -24.33 47.65 -41.37
CA LYS A 512 -23.89 46.38 -42.00
C LYS A 512 -23.59 45.33 -40.94
N THR A 513 -24.15 44.14 -41.13
CA THR A 513 -24.04 42.97 -40.26
C THR A 513 -23.62 41.76 -41.08
N PHE A 514 -23.01 40.75 -40.45
CA PHE A 514 -22.70 39.47 -41.10
C PHE A 514 -23.62 38.40 -40.50
N PHE A 515 -24.37 37.71 -41.36
CA PHE A 515 -25.32 36.68 -40.94
C PHE A 515 -24.75 35.28 -41.20
N ILE A 516 -24.78 34.43 -40.17
CA ILE A 516 -24.63 32.98 -40.35
C ILE A 516 -26.02 32.40 -40.46
N ASP A 517 -26.44 32.10 -41.69
CA ASP A 517 -27.65 31.33 -41.92
C ASP A 517 -27.40 29.87 -41.57
N TRP A 518 -27.95 29.44 -40.44
CA TRP A 518 -27.86 28.06 -39.94
C TRP A 518 -28.78 27.08 -40.70
N TYR A 519 -29.66 27.58 -41.56
CA TYR A 519 -30.45 26.80 -42.52
C TYR A 519 -29.77 26.67 -43.88
N ASN A 520 -28.66 27.39 -44.09
CA ASN A 520 -27.78 27.23 -45.24
C ASN A 520 -26.58 26.35 -44.88
N ASP A 521 -26.50 25.16 -45.48
CA ASP A 521 -25.48 24.17 -45.14
C ASP A 521 -24.05 24.64 -45.44
N LYS A 522 -23.85 25.61 -46.34
CA LYS A 522 -22.53 26.12 -46.71
C LYS A 522 -21.95 27.05 -45.65
N THR A 523 -22.74 27.95 -45.09
CA THR A 523 -22.34 28.88 -44.01
C THR A 523 -22.15 28.15 -42.69
N LYS A 524 -23.05 27.21 -42.40
CA LYS A 524 -22.98 26.33 -41.24
C LYS A 524 -21.76 25.39 -41.25
N LYS A 525 -21.43 24.80 -42.40
CA LYS A 525 -20.24 23.94 -42.53
C LYS A 525 -18.94 24.71 -42.30
N LYS A 526 -18.85 25.95 -42.80
CA LYS A 526 -17.70 26.83 -42.56
C LYS A 526 -17.51 27.19 -41.08
N PHE A 527 -18.61 27.40 -40.35
CA PHE A 527 -18.56 27.57 -38.90
C PHE A 527 -18.02 26.30 -38.21
N TYR A 528 -18.54 25.12 -38.57
CA TYR A 528 -18.07 23.86 -38.00
C TYR A 528 -16.60 23.52 -38.34
N GLU A 529 -16.12 23.89 -39.53
CA GLU A 529 -14.71 23.76 -39.91
C GLU A 529 -13.80 24.64 -39.05
N LEU A 530 -14.26 25.84 -38.69
CA LEU A 530 -13.56 26.72 -37.74
C LEU A 530 -13.61 26.14 -36.31
N PHE A 531 -14.78 25.68 -35.86
CA PHE A 531 -15.03 25.22 -34.50
C PHE A 531 -14.41 23.86 -34.15
N ASN A 532 -14.24 22.98 -35.14
CA ASN A 532 -13.61 21.66 -34.94
C ASN A 532 -12.09 21.72 -34.72
N THR A 533 -11.49 22.91 -34.75
CA THR A 533 -10.07 23.12 -34.42
C THR A 533 -9.80 23.32 -32.92
N ILE A 534 -10.85 23.28 -32.07
CA ILE A 534 -10.78 23.53 -30.62
C ILE A 534 -10.97 22.20 -29.84
N ASP A 535 -10.11 21.92 -28.84
CA ASP A 535 -10.16 20.69 -28.01
C ASP A 535 -11.27 20.75 -26.95
N LYS A 536 -12.18 19.76 -26.99
CA LYS A 536 -13.42 19.69 -26.19
C LYS A 536 -13.33 18.72 -25.00
N THR A 537 -12.16 18.17 -24.70
CA THR A 537 -11.98 17.10 -23.68
C THR A 537 -11.48 17.58 -22.31
N SER A 538 -11.41 18.90 -22.09
CA SER A 538 -10.79 19.48 -20.89
C SER A 538 -11.64 19.35 -19.62
N ILE A 539 -11.06 18.74 -18.59
CA ILE A 539 -11.68 18.59 -17.25
C ILE A 539 -12.02 19.94 -16.59
N LYS A 540 -11.32 21.02 -16.98
CA LYS A 540 -11.58 22.40 -16.50
C LYS A 540 -12.98 22.88 -16.88
N VAL A 541 -13.46 22.49 -18.06
CA VAL A 541 -14.81 22.84 -18.54
C VAL A 541 -15.89 22.14 -17.70
N TYR A 542 -15.67 20.86 -17.38
CA TYR A 542 -16.63 20.07 -16.60
C TYR A 542 -16.72 20.53 -15.13
N LEU A 543 -15.58 20.87 -14.49
CA LEU A 543 -15.57 21.39 -13.11
C LEU A 543 -16.26 22.77 -12.99
N LYS A 544 -16.14 23.63 -14.01
CA LYS A 544 -16.85 24.93 -14.07
C LYS A 544 -18.38 24.74 -14.16
N TYR A 545 -18.83 23.71 -14.88
CA TYR A 545 -20.24 23.34 -15.01
C TYR A 545 -20.84 22.83 -13.70
N LEU A 546 -20.14 21.93 -13.00
CA LEU A 546 -20.65 21.27 -11.79
C LEU A 546 -20.78 22.23 -10.59
N ASN A 547 -19.87 23.20 -10.46
CA ASN A 547 -19.98 24.28 -9.48
C ASN A 547 -21.20 25.18 -9.71
N THR A 548 -21.61 25.33 -10.98
CA THR A 548 -22.79 26.12 -11.35
C THR A 548 -24.07 25.37 -11.03
N GLU A 549 -24.15 24.06 -11.32
CA GLU A 549 -25.32 23.24 -10.96
C GLU A 549 -25.55 23.15 -9.44
N LYS A 550 -24.48 23.01 -8.64
CA LYS A 550 -24.62 22.99 -7.17
C LYS A 550 -25.13 24.33 -6.61
N LYS A 551 -24.63 25.45 -7.13
CA LYS A 551 -25.17 26.78 -6.81
C LYS A 551 -26.65 26.87 -7.21
N PHE A 552 -27.00 26.37 -8.40
CA PHE A 552 -28.37 26.37 -8.87
C PHE A 552 -29.30 25.51 -8.00
N ALA A 553 -28.86 24.32 -7.56
CA ALA A 553 -29.61 23.47 -6.66
C ALA A 553 -29.83 24.11 -5.27
N SER A 554 -28.87 24.91 -4.78
CA SER A 554 -29.09 25.69 -3.55
C SER A 554 -30.12 26.81 -3.73
N TYR A 555 -30.19 27.41 -4.93
CA TYR A 555 -31.17 28.47 -5.24
C TYR A 555 -32.55 27.94 -5.63
N ALA A 556 -32.65 26.75 -6.21
CA ALA A 556 -33.94 26.13 -6.55
C ALA A 556 -34.72 25.65 -5.31
N ASN A 557 -34.02 25.45 -4.19
CA ASN A 557 -34.60 25.04 -2.91
C ASN A 557 -34.84 26.22 -1.95
N SER A 558 -34.54 27.46 -2.37
CA SER A 558 -34.82 28.71 -1.66
C SER A 558 -35.94 29.47 -2.37
#